data_AF-M5ABK4-F1
#
_entry.id   AF-M5ABK4-F1
#
_cell.length_a   1.000
_cell.length_b   1.000
_cell.length_c   1.000
_cell.angle_alpha   90.00
_cell.angle_beta   90.00
_cell.angle_gamma   90.00
#
_symmetry.space_group_name_H-M   'P 1'
#
loop_
_entity.id
_entity.type
_entity.pdbx_description
1 polymer ?
#
loop_
_entity_poly.entity_id
_entity_poly.type
_entity_poly.pdbx_seq_one_letter_code
_entity_poly.pdbx_strand_id
1 'polypeptide(L)'
;MMRKQRIFKWFLMVAMLITGMLLGGPAIRAAADDTTATDEETLDVYTPAWHGKVPDTRPSISSQSPFSAPEGCIASINLDNNITVSDSTTFGDILSDLNSDSALVKRSMMEYSSIANGLFLISDINSDAAATISNVFDHTSMNTADLENMPTEKPVEYTKSPGHYYIVLPGQPNKYTAKIIINQLNASGETSDIATTTATSAYTTGLFTISAKYLVDDAFVINAGTGQEMTLTRIMDMDGSDYETFPVDVNQGPQTFTIVPQDQLLHATVNYKFADGTEAAPSAKLSGYAGLTTVSAKSPTISGYTPDQKEVAVAFAPTEKTYTVTYKANPTTPTATESSASSSTADEATTFTPFKIYGKRALYTYKNATFKKNQRVSHYAQKSKAYAPIFEVVGTAKSTSGHLRYKLADGTYVTANADYVGALYWQGMYQKLYVTNPKGTNAYDGTRFAQATKQKHYRQGTALTVVKQTQVGQTTRYELTNGTYVTGNKQWVSPTKPRLVKQVKVKRTIRLYRDVNGSTFIKRIKPGKTLTVTGWDYSHGRNPRLSGTLRYRVAGGYITANRQFVVAN
;
A
#
# COMPACT_ATOMS: atom_id res chain seq x y z
N MET A 1 16.78 -8.51 35.48
CA MET A 1 17.18 -8.30 34.07
C MET A 1 17.01 -9.55 33.19
N MET A 2 17.08 -10.77 33.74
CA MET A 2 16.91 -12.05 32.99
C MET A 2 15.47 -12.46 32.62
N ARG A 3 14.42 -11.90 33.25
CA ARG A 3 13.02 -12.27 32.96
C ARG A 3 12.48 -11.66 31.66
N LYS A 4 13.06 -10.53 31.22
CA LYS A 4 12.66 -9.79 29.99
C LYS A 4 13.21 -10.41 28.69
N GLN A 5 14.21 -11.29 28.78
CA GLN A 5 14.72 -12.08 27.64
C GLN A 5 13.94 -13.38 27.39
N ARG A 6 13.05 -13.80 28.31
CA ARG A 6 12.25 -15.04 28.18
C ARG A 6 11.05 -14.91 27.24
N ILE A 7 10.52 -13.71 27.03
CA ILE A 7 9.29 -13.47 26.25
C ILE A 7 9.59 -13.35 24.75
N PHE A 8 10.72 -12.71 24.38
CA PHE A 8 11.24 -12.75 22.99
C PHE A 8 11.48 -14.18 22.51
N LYS A 9 11.87 -15.09 23.42
CA LYS A 9 12.04 -16.52 23.13
C LYS A 9 10.73 -17.25 22.79
N TRP A 10 9.55 -16.75 23.17
CA TRP A 10 8.27 -17.45 22.93
C TRP A 10 7.70 -17.19 21.53
N PHE A 11 7.71 -15.94 21.05
CA PHE A 11 7.40 -15.63 19.66
C PHE A 11 8.45 -16.24 18.71
N LEU A 12 9.73 -16.20 19.12
CA LEU A 12 10.82 -16.89 18.43
C LEU A 12 10.67 -18.42 18.51
N MET A 13 10.08 -19.00 19.57
CA MET A 13 9.81 -20.44 19.67
C MET A 13 8.63 -20.89 18.83
N VAL A 14 7.60 -20.07 18.63
CA VAL A 14 6.49 -20.40 17.71
C VAL A 14 6.99 -20.36 16.26
N ALA A 15 7.86 -19.40 15.92
CA ALA A 15 8.59 -19.38 14.64
C ALA A 15 9.66 -20.48 14.53
N MET A 16 10.36 -20.84 15.62
CA MET A 16 11.36 -21.93 15.64
C MET A 16 10.74 -23.34 15.77
N LEU A 17 9.52 -23.49 16.28
CA LEU A 17 8.75 -24.75 16.26
C LEU A 17 8.40 -25.10 14.82
N ILE A 18 8.12 -24.08 14.00
CA ILE A 18 7.98 -24.18 12.56
C ILE A 18 9.32 -24.63 11.95
N THR A 19 10.46 -24.02 12.29
CA THR A 19 11.80 -24.48 11.82
C THR A 19 12.19 -25.88 12.31
N GLY A 20 11.79 -26.28 13.52
CA GLY A 20 12.06 -27.59 14.11
C GLY A 20 11.23 -28.72 13.51
N MET A 21 9.98 -28.45 13.11
CA MET A 21 9.16 -29.37 12.29
C MET A 21 9.63 -29.41 10.83
N LEU A 22 10.19 -28.32 10.29
CA LEU A 22 10.72 -28.22 8.92
C LEU A 22 12.04 -28.99 8.73
N LEU A 23 12.86 -29.19 9.78
CA LEU A 23 14.22 -29.77 9.69
C LEU A 23 14.35 -31.26 10.11
N GLY A 24 13.26 -31.99 10.36
CA GLY A 24 13.30 -33.46 10.50
C GLY A 24 14.16 -34.03 11.65
N GLY A 25 14.42 -33.27 12.72
CA GLY A 25 15.18 -33.72 13.90
C GLY A 25 14.27 -34.04 15.09
N PRO A 26 14.61 -35.02 15.96
CA PRO A 26 13.78 -35.42 17.08
C PRO A 26 13.54 -34.24 18.04
N ALA A 27 12.26 -34.01 18.34
CA ALA A 27 11.74 -32.94 19.19
C ALA A 27 12.64 -32.65 20.40
N ILE A 28 13.18 -31.43 20.47
CA ILE A 28 13.78 -30.90 21.70
C ILE A 28 12.63 -30.66 22.68
N ARG A 29 12.39 -31.65 23.55
CA ARG A 29 11.58 -31.50 24.76
C ARG A 29 12.20 -30.40 25.62
N ALA A 30 11.47 -29.31 25.81
CA ALA A 30 11.67 -28.44 26.96
C ALA A 30 10.30 -27.97 27.46
N ALA A 31 9.98 -28.41 28.68
CA ALA A 31 8.79 -28.11 29.48
C ALA A 31 7.46 -28.75 29.01
N ALA A 32 7.36 -30.06 29.21
CA ALA A 32 6.10 -30.66 29.62
C ALA A 32 6.09 -30.66 31.16
N ASP A 33 5.23 -29.82 31.73
CA ASP A 33 4.45 -30.08 32.95
C ASP A 33 3.61 -28.83 33.21
N ASP A 34 2.48 -28.70 32.52
CA ASP A 34 1.22 -28.42 33.19
C ASP A 34 0.03 -28.68 32.26
N THR A 35 -0.65 -29.80 32.47
CA THR A 35 -1.95 -30.13 31.86
C THR A 35 -3.12 -29.49 32.63
N THR A 36 -2.93 -28.31 33.24
CA THR A 36 -3.99 -27.51 33.84
C THR A 36 -4.05 -26.09 33.24
N ALA A 37 -4.37 -26.01 31.96
CA ALA A 37 -4.72 -24.73 31.33
C ALA A 37 -6.12 -24.29 31.80
N THR A 38 -6.21 -23.55 32.92
CA THR A 38 -7.48 -22.89 33.30
C THR A 38 -7.40 -21.43 33.74
N ASP A 39 -6.23 -20.79 33.93
CA ASP A 39 -6.20 -19.43 34.52
C ASP A 39 -5.25 -18.38 33.88
N GLU A 40 -4.56 -18.66 32.76
CA GLU A 40 -3.70 -17.66 32.09
C GLU A 40 -4.45 -16.97 30.93
N GLU A 41 -4.45 -15.63 30.92
CA GLU A 41 -5.03 -14.82 29.83
C GLU A 41 -4.28 -15.08 28.51
N THR A 42 -4.99 -15.16 27.38
CA THR A 42 -4.37 -15.47 26.07
C THR A 42 -4.87 -14.55 24.95
N LEU A 43 -4.07 -14.42 23.90
CA LEU A 43 -4.45 -13.85 22.61
C LEU A 43 -4.27 -14.87 21.50
N ASP A 44 -5.38 -15.30 20.89
CA ASP A 44 -5.41 -16.19 19.73
C ASP A 44 -5.42 -15.39 18.42
N VAL A 45 -4.53 -15.74 17.49
CA VAL A 45 -4.37 -15.07 16.20
C VAL A 45 -4.87 -15.99 15.10
N TYR A 46 -5.95 -15.58 14.43
CA TYR A 46 -6.54 -16.35 13.33
C TYR A 46 -6.22 -15.76 11.96
N THR A 47 -6.21 -16.63 10.95
CA THR A 47 -6.15 -16.22 9.54
C THR A 47 -7.46 -15.56 9.09
N PRO A 48 -7.49 -14.92 7.90
CA PRO A 48 -8.72 -14.35 7.34
C PRO A 48 -9.85 -15.38 7.15
N ALA A 49 -9.55 -16.68 7.08
CA ALA A 49 -10.53 -17.76 6.98
C ALA A 49 -11.58 -17.76 8.09
N TRP A 50 -11.22 -17.22 9.27
CA TRP A 50 -12.04 -17.20 10.48
C TRP A 50 -12.90 -15.94 10.62
N HIS A 51 -12.89 -15.06 9.63
CA HIS A 51 -13.72 -13.85 9.68
C HIS A 51 -15.21 -14.20 9.83
N GLY A 52 -15.80 -13.80 10.97
CA GLY A 52 -17.18 -14.12 11.32
C GLY A 52 -17.45 -15.58 11.69
N LYS A 53 -16.42 -16.42 11.87
CA LYS A 53 -16.54 -17.84 12.24
C LYS A 53 -15.98 -18.16 13.63
N VAL A 54 -15.35 -17.20 14.32
CA VAL A 54 -14.79 -17.41 15.67
C VAL A 54 -15.91 -17.73 16.67
N PRO A 55 -15.84 -18.85 17.43
CA PRO A 55 -16.87 -19.25 18.37
C PRO A 55 -16.89 -18.37 19.62
N ASP A 56 -18.00 -18.41 20.35
CA ASP A 56 -18.18 -17.73 21.64
C ASP A 56 -17.25 -18.25 22.74
N THR A 57 -17.02 -19.57 22.75
CA THR A 57 -16.15 -20.25 23.72
C THR A 57 -14.78 -20.45 23.08
N ARG A 58 -13.71 -20.14 23.83
CA ARG A 58 -12.35 -20.37 23.37
C ARG A 58 -12.12 -21.86 23.07
N PRO A 59 -11.64 -22.22 21.87
CA PRO A 59 -11.26 -23.60 21.55
C PRO A 59 -10.03 -24.07 22.35
N SER A 60 -9.84 -25.38 22.46
CA SER A 60 -8.68 -25.96 23.14
C SER A 60 -7.44 -25.91 22.24
N ILE A 61 -6.81 -24.73 22.16
CA ILE A 61 -5.64 -24.51 21.31
C ILE A 61 -4.38 -24.99 22.03
N SER A 62 -3.68 -25.96 21.43
CA SER A 62 -2.38 -26.43 21.92
C SER A 62 -1.29 -25.38 21.66
N SER A 63 -0.60 -24.94 22.72
CA SER A 63 0.58 -24.07 22.60
C SER A 63 1.79 -24.75 21.94
N GLN A 64 1.77 -26.09 21.83
CA GLN A 64 2.85 -26.86 21.21
C GLN A 64 2.63 -27.15 19.72
N SER A 65 1.44 -26.88 19.18
CA SER A 65 1.10 -27.18 17.79
C SER A 65 0.29 -26.05 17.16
N PRO A 66 0.89 -24.88 16.89
CA PRO A 66 0.27 -23.93 15.98
C PRO A 66 -0.04 -24.66 14.66
N PHE A 67 -1.17 -24.35 14.02
CA PHE A 67 -1.66 -25.01 12.80
C PHE A 67 -2.27 -26.43 12.93
N SER A 68 -2.48 -27.00 14.12
CA SER A 68 -3.22 -28.28 14.22
C SER A 68 -4.70 -28.12 13.89
N ALA A 69 -5.10 -28.65 12.73
CA ALA A 69 -6.51 -28.87 12.41
C ALA A 69 -7.19 -29.72 13.52
N PRO A 70 -8.44 -29.41 13.92
CA PRO A 70 -9.42 -28.58 13.20
C PRO A 70 -9.34 -27.05 13.41
N GLU A 71 -8.24 -26.49 13.94
CA GLU A 71 -8.24 -25.09 14.39
C GLU A 71 -7.28 -24.21 13.57
N GLY A 72 -7.83 -23.33 12.72
CA GLY A 72 -7.07 -22.37 11.90
C GLY A 72 -6.53 -21.15 12.66
N CYS A 73 -6.11 -21.37 13.92
CA CYS A 73 -5.32 -20.43 14.70
C CYS A 73 -3.84 -20.59 14.34
N ILE A 74 -3.17 -19.50 14.01
CA ILE A 74 -1.75 -19.49 13.63
C ILE A 74 -0.81 -19.20 14.80
N ALA A 75 -1.33 -18.63 15.89
CA ALA A 75 -0.58 -18.40 17.12
C ALA A 75 -1.52 -18.22 18.31
N SER A 76 -1.18 -18.81 19.45
CA SER A 76 -1.80 -18.54 20.75
C SER A 76 -0.73 -17.95 21.66
N ILE A 77 -0.93 -16.70 22.08
CA ILE A 77 0.07 -15.92 22.83
C ILE A 77 -0.41 -15.82 24.28
N ASN A 78 0.44 -16.19 25.25
CA ASN A 78 0.13 -15.94 26.66
C ASN A 78 0.27 -14.43 26.96
N LEU A 79 -0.77 -13.84 27.54
CA LEU A 79 -0.78 -12.48 28.03
C LEU A 79 -0.36 -12.55 29.51
N ASP A 80 0.95 -12.42 29.76
CA ASP A 80 1.47 -12.31 31.13
C ASP A 80 0.74 -11.19 31.90
N ASN A 81 0.72 -11.25 33.24
CA ASN A 81 0.08 -10.27 34.14
C ASN A 81 0.47 -8.77 33.95
N ASN A 82 1.41 -8.46 33.05
CA ASN A 82 1.85 -7.10 32.73
C ASN A 82 1.24 -6.55 31.43
N ILE A 83 0.51 -7.36 30.64
CA ILE A 83 -0.15 -6.93 29.40
C ILE A 83 -1.64 -6.81 29.70
N THR A 84 -2.16 -5.58 29.74
CA THR A 84 -3.58 -5.35 30.02
C THR A 84 -4.33 -5.04 28.72
N VAL A 85 -5.30 -5.87 28.38
CA VAL A 85 -6.18 -5.64 27.22
C VAL A 85 -7.37 -4.79 27.63
N SER A 86 -7.64 -3.73 26.87
CA SER A 86 -8.76 -2.80 27.06
C SER A 86 -9.45 -2.54 25.72
N ASP A 87 -10.63 -1.91 25.74
CA ASP A 87 -11.36 -1.48 24.53
C ASP A 87 -10.54 -0.61 23.56
N SER A 88 -9.46 0.01 24.05
CA SER A 88 -8.56 0.86 23.27
C SER A 88 -7.29 0.17 22.80
N THR A 89 -6.97 -1.01 23.34
CA THR A 89 -5.77 -1.78 23.02
C THR A 89 -5.84 -2.28 21.58
N THR A 90 -4.75 -2.09 20.84
CA THR A 90 -4.59 -2.63 19.48
C THR A 90 -3.58 -3.78 19.47
N PHE A 91 -3.61 -4.60 18.42
CA PHE A 91 -2.63 -5.66 18.24
C PHE A 91 -1.20 -5.12 18.16
N GLY A 92 -1.00 -3.93 17.59
CA GLY A 92 0.28 -3.25 17.56
C GLY A 92 0.78 -2.85 18.96
N ASP A 93 -0.11 -2.48 19.88
CA ASP A 93 0.25 -2.21 21.27
C ASP A 93 0.73 -3.50 21.96
N ILE A 94 0.01 -4.61 21.76
CA ILE A 94 0.39 -5.93 22.30
C ILE A 94 1.74 -6.40 21.73
N LEU A 95 1.94 -6.28 20.42
CA LEU A 95 3.24 -6.59 19.79
C LEU A 95 4.36 -5.73 20.39
N SER A 96 4.11 -4.44 20.64
CA SER A 96 5.07 -3.55 21.28
C SER A 96 5.38 -3.99 22.72
N ASP A 97 4.39 -4.37 23.50
CA ASP A 97 4.57 -4.86 24.87
C ASP A 97 5.36 -6.18 24.93
N LEU A 98 5.22 -6.99 23.88
CA LEU A 98 6.01 -8.22 23.67
C LEU A 98 7.43 -7.96 23.11
N ASN A 99 7.80 -6.70 22.83
CA ASN A 99 9.01 -6.30 22.09
C ASN A 99 9.13 -6.96 20.69
N SER A 100 8.00 -7.18 20.03
CA SER A 100 7.93 -7.72 18.67
C SER A 100 7.86 -6.60 17.64
N ASP A 101 8.73 -6.65 16.62
CA ASP A 101 8.68 -5.69 15.51
C ASP A 101 7.51 -6.02 14.58
N SER A 102 6.50 -5.15 14.57
CA SER A 102 5.35 -5.24 13.66
C SER A 102 5.74 -5.36 12.18
N ALA A 103 6.88 -4.81 11.74
CA ALA A 103 7.33 -4.93 10.37
C ALA A 103 7.80 -6.35 10.04
N LEU A 104 8.46 -7.03 10.98
CA LEU A 104 8.86 -8.42 10.84
C LEU A 104 7.64 -9.34 10.84
N VAL A 105 6.70 -9.14 11.77
CA VAL A 105 5.46 -9.93 11.82
C VAL A 105 4.68 -9.81 10.50
N LYS A 106 4.54 -8.60 9.94
CA LYS A 106 3.90 -8.40 8.62
C LYS A 106 4.61 -9.18 7.50
N ARG A 107 5.94 -9.27 7.53
CA ARG A 107 6.68 -10.02 6.51
C ARG A 107 6.43 -11.53 6.61
N SER A 108 6.50 -12.09 7.82
CA SER A 108 6.21 -13.51 8.03
C SER A 108 4.75 -13.84 7.67
N MET A 109 3.80 -12.95 7.94
CA MET A 109 2.40 -13.14 7.53
C MET A 109 2.21 -13.12 6.01
N MET A 110 2.94 -12.27 5.28
CA MET A 110 2.97 -12.32 3.82
C MET A 110 3.51 -13.66 3.32
N GLU A 111 4.60 -14.14 3.91
CA GLU A 111 5.23 -15.41 3.53
C GLU A 111 4.28 -16.59 3.74
N TYR A 112 3.64 -16.71 4.91
CA TYR A 112 2.63 -17.76 5.13
C TYR A 112 1.48 -17.66 4.14
N SER A 113 1.04 -16.44 3.81
CA SER A 113 0.04 -16.24 2.76
C SER A 113 0.56 -16.73 1.40
N SER A 114 1.82 -16.49 1.04
CA SER A 114 2.39 -16.99 -0.21
C SER A 114 2.45 -18.52 -0.24
N ILE A 115 2.90 -19.16 0.85
CA ILE A 115 2.99 -20.62 0.96
C ILE A 115 1.59 -21.25 0.87
N ALA A 116 0.63 -20.76 1.66
CA ALA A 116 -0.77 -21.22 1.65
C ALA A 116 -1.41 -21.19 0.26
N ASN A 117 -0.94 -20.29 -0.59
CA ASN A 117 -1.55 -19.98 -1.87
C ASN A 117 -0.73 -20.49 -3.06
N GLY A 118 0.26 -21.37 -2.81
CA GLY A 118 1.07 -21.99 -3.85
C GLY A 118 2.04 -21.02 -4.53
N LEU A 119 2.45 -19.94 -3.87
CA LEU A 119 3.34 -18.90 -4.40
C LEU A 119 4.73 -18.99 -3.77
N PHE A 120 5.36 -20.16 -3.82
CA PHE A 120 6.66 -20.36 -3.17
C PHE A 120 7.59 -21.33 -3.91
N LEU A 121 8.89 -21.11 -3.74
CA LEU A 121 9.99 -22.03 -4.01
C LEU A 121 10.95 -21.94 -2.82
N ILE A 122 10.63 -22.69 -1.77
CA ILE A 122 11.36 -22.70 -0.51
C ILE A 122 11.77 -24.13 -0.25
N SER A 123 13.07 -24.38 -0.11
CA SER A 123 13.56 -25.76 0.00
C SER A 123 13.33 -26.42 1.33
N ASP A 124 13.21 -25.60 2.36
CA ASP A 124 13.15 -26.08 3.72
C ASP A 124 11.69 -26.41 4.09
N ILE A 125 10.75 -26.11 3.19
CA ILE A 125 9.32 -26.42 3.29
C ILE A 125 8.97 -27.68 2.51
N ASN A 126 8.61 -28.73 3.24
CA ASN A 126 8.05 -29.96 2.67
C ASN A 126 6.54 -29.84 2.37
N SER A 127 6.00 -30.81 1.64
CA SER A 127 4.58 -30.83 1.22
C SER A 127 3.60 -30.81 2.39
N ASP A 128 3.94 -31.45 3.50
CA ASP A 128 3.05 -31.59 4.66
C ASP A 128 2.94 -30.28 5.44
N ALA A 129 4.06 -29.56 5.56
CA ALA A 129 4.10 -28.21 6.12
C ALA A 129 3.30 -27.24 5.23
N ALA A 130 3.50 -27.28 3.91
CA ALA A 130 2.75 -26.45 2.98
C ALA A 130 1.24 -26.75 3.02
N ALA A 131 0.85 -28.02 3.10
CA ALA A 131 -0.55 -28.43 3.21
C ALA A 131 -1.18 -27.94 4.52
N THR A 132 -0.45 -28.04 5.62
CA THR A 132 -0.87 -27.52 6.93
C THR A 132 -1.14 -26.01 6.87
N ILE A 133 -0.22 -25.23 6.30
CA ILE A 133 -0.38 -23.78 6.13
C ILE A 133 -1.57 -23.46 5.21
N SER A 134 -1.71 -24.19 4.10
CA SER A 134 -2.85 -24.06 3.18
C SER A 134 -4.19 -24.32 3.88
N ASN A 135 -4.30 -25.36 4.70
CA ASN A 135 -5.52 -25.70 5.42
C ASN A 135 -5.94 -24.60 6.41
N VAL A 136 -4.96 -23.97 7.07
CA VAL A 136 -5.23 -22.92 8.04
C VAL A 136 -5.67 -21.61 7.38
N PHE A 137 -5.19 -21.34 6.17
CA PHE A 137 -5.64 -20.21 5.37
C PHE A 137 -6.96 -20.48 4.62
N ASP A 138 -7.38 -21.73 4.44
CA ASP A 138 -8.68 -22.14 3.87
C ASP A 138 -9.13 -21.26 2.68
N HIS A 139 -8.31 -21.27 1.62
CA HIS A 139 -8.55 -20.49 0.41
C HIS A 139 -8.71 -18.97 0.64
N THR A 140 -7.96 -18.41 1.59
CA THR A 140 -7.84 -16.97 1.79
C THR A 140 -6.41 -16.48 1.55
N SER A 141 -6.29 -15.19 1.23
CA SER A 141 -5.01 -14.52 0.99
C SER A 141 -4.95 -13.18 1.71
N MET A 142 -3.73 -12.75 2.00
CA MET A 142 -3.39 -11.42 2.49
C MET A 142 -2.46 -10.71 1.51
N ASN A 143 -2.57 -9.39 1.37
CA ASN A 143 -1.60 -8.57 0.66
C ASN A 143 -0.97 -7.52 1.56
N THR A 144 -0.02 -6.76 1.02
CA THR A 144 0.68 -5.70 1.77
C THR A 144 -0.27 -4.66 2.35
N ALA A 145 -1.35 -4.28 1.64
CA ALA A 145 -2.31 -3.29 2.11
C ALA A 145 -3.19 -3.82 3.25
N ASP A 146 -3.53 -5.11 3.25
CA ASP A 146 -4.23 -5.76 4.37
C ASP A 146 -3.36 -5.69 5.62
N LEU A 147 -2.10 -6.13 5.49
CA LEU A 147 -1.17 -6.19 6.62
C LEU A 147 -0.73 -4.83 7.13
N GLU A 148 -0.80 -3.75 6.34
CA GLU A 148 -0.62 -2.39 6.88
C GLU A 148 -1.67 -2.02 7.94
N ASN A 149 -2.85 -2.64 7.91
CA ASN A 149 -3.90 -2.42 8.91
C ASN A 149 -3.79 -3.39 10.10
N MET A 150 -3.05 -4.51 9.96
CA MET A 150 -2.89 -5.53 11.02
C MET A 150 -2.55 -4.95 12.40
N PRO A 151 -1.59 -4.00 12.57
CA PRO A 151 -1.28 -3.46 13.89
C PRO A 151 -2.42 -2.64 14.52
N THR A 152 -3.43 -2.25 13.74
CA THR A 152 -4.57 -1.48 14.22
C THR A 152 -5.79 -2.34 14.56
N GLU A 153 -5.72 -3.65 14.29
CA GLU A 153 -6.76 -4.60 14.69
C GLU A 153 -6.91 -4.61 16.21
N LYS A 154 -8.14 -4.85 16.66
CA LYS A 154 -8.47 -4.86 18.08
C LYS A 154 -8.68 -6.29 18.55
N PRO A 155 -8.03 -6.72 19.64
CA PRO A 155 -8.39 -7.95 20.32
C PRO A 155 -9.86 -7.93 20.74
N VAL A 156 -10.53 -9.05 20.55
CA VAL A 156 -11.93 -9.27 20.94
C VAL A 156 -11.95 -10.36 22.00
N GLU A 157 -12.60 -10.11 23.13
CA GLU A 157 -12.73 -11.10 24.19
C GLU A 157 -13.72 -12.21 23.78
N TYR A 158 -13.40 -13.46 24.12
CA TYR A 158 -14.35 -14.57 23.98
C TYR A 158 -15.50 -14.41 24.96
N THR A 159 -16.72 -14.38 24.44
CA THR A 159 -17.93 -14.10 25.25
C THR A 159 -18.19 -15.13 26.35
N LYS A 160 -17.74 -16.38 26.15
CA LYS A 160 -17.88 -17.50 27.11
C LYS A 160 -16.56 -17.95 27.72
N SER A 161 -15.47 -17.22 27.49
CA SER A 161 -14.15 -17.51 28.07
C SER A 161 -13.47 -16.19 28.46
N PRO A 162 -13.94 -15.53 29.54
CA PRO A 162 -13.40 -14.24 29.98
C PRO A 162 -11.90 -14.30 30.26
N GLY A 163 -11.18 -13.21 29.99
CA GLY A 163 -9.71 -13.17 30.07
C GLY A 163 -8.99 -13.76 28.87
N HIS A 164 -9.71 -14.35 27.91
CA HIS A 164 -9.13 -14.80 26.65
C HIS A 164 -9.62 -13.93 25.50
N TYR A 165 -8.71 -13.64 24.57
CA TYR A 165 -8.93 -12.73 23.46
C TYR A 165 -8.56 -13.39 22.13
N TYR A 166 -9.11 -12.88 21.04
CA TYR A 166 -8.71 -13.24 19.70
C TYR A 166 -8.59 -12.03 18.78
N ILE A 167 -7.81 -12.19 17.71
CA ILE A 167 -7.86 -11.34 16.52
C ILE A 167 -8.02 -12.20 15.28
N VAL A 168 -8.67 -11.62 14.26
CA VAL A 168 -8.70 -12.20 12.92
C VAL A 168 -7.89 -11.28 12.02
N LEU A 169 -6.82 -11.81 11.42
CA LEU A 169 -5.98 -11.03 10.53
C LEU A 169 -6.76 -10.59 9.27
N PRO A 170 -6.46 -9.39 8.74
CA PRO A 170 -7.14 -8.89 7.55
C PRO A 170 -6.74 -9.68 6.31
N GLY A 171 -7.71 -9.97 5.44
CA GLY A 171 -7.49 -10.64 4.16
C GLY A 171 -8.82 -10.98 3.50
N GLN A 172 -8.79 -11.73 2.40
CA GLN A 172 -9.97 -11.98 1.57
C GLN A 172 -9.97 -13.41 0.99
N PRO A 173 -11.15 -13.96 0.64
CA PRO A 173 -11.25 -15.23 -0.07
C PRO A 173 -10.63 -15.16 -1.48
N ASN A 174 -9.99 -16.26 -1.87
CA ASN A 174 -9.37 -16.42 -3.17
C ASN A 174 -10.40 -16.43 -4.29
N LYS A 175 -10.03 -15.85 -5.43
CA LYS A 175 -10.87 -15.81 -6.64
C LYS A 175 -10.10 -15.85 -7.96
N TYR A 176 -8.78 -15.69 -7.89
CA TYR A 176 -7.89 -15.79 -9.04
C TYR A 176 -7.04 -17.06 -8.92
N THR A 177 -6.68 -17.61 -10.07
CA THR A 177 -5.81 -18.78 -10.19
C THR A 177 -4.92 -18.66 -11.41
N ALA A 178 -3.66 -19.03 -11.28
CA ALA A 178 -2.70 -19.04 -12.38
C ALA A 178 -1.69 -20.17 -12.21
N LYS A 179 -1.29 -20.77 -13.34
CA LYS A 179 -0.15 -21.69 -13.36
C LYS A 179 1.14 -20.88 -13.42
N ILE A 180 2.01 -21.06 -12.42
CA ILE A 180 3.33 -20.43 -12.33
C ILE A 180 4.40 -21.50 -12.50
N ILE A 181 5.35 -21.25 -13.38
CA ILE A 181 6.47 -22.13 -13.69
C ILE A 181 7.75 -21.36 -13.37
N ILE A 182 8.64 -21.95 -12.58
CA ILE A 182 9.96 -21.42 -12.29
C ILE A 182 11.00 -22.32 -12.94
N ASN A 183 11.82 -21.72 -13.80
CA ASN A 183 12.91 -22.37 -14.49
C ASN A 183 14.25 -21.86 -13.95
N GLN A 184 15.29 -22.65 -14.11
CA GLN A 184 16.66 -22.25 -13.84
C GLN A 184 17.51 -22.44 -15.09
N LEU A 185 18.35 -21.46 -15.37
CA LEU A 185 19.36 -21.55 -16.42
C LEU A 185 20.66 -22.06 -15.80
N ASN A 186 21.21 -23.16 -16.36
CA ASN A 186 22.48 -23.71 -15.88
C ASN A 186 23.69 -23.02 -16.51
N ALA A 187 24.90 -23.37 -16.06
CA ALA A 187 26.15 -22.79 -16.58
C ALA A 187 26.37 -23.02 -18.10
N SER A 188 25.73 -24.03 -18.70
CA SER A 188 25.81 -24.31 -20.15
C SER A 188 24.71 -23.61 -20.97
N GLY A 189 23.84 -22.81 -20.35
CA GLY A 189 22.75 -22.09 -21.02
C GLY A 189 21.52 -22.95 -21.32
N GLU A 190 21.38 -24.10 -20.67
CA GLU A 190 20.18 -24.95 -20.77
C GLU A 190 19.19 -24.61 -19.64
N THR A 191 17.91 -24.56 -19.98
CA THR A 191 16.83 -24.30 -19.01
C THR A 191 16.24 -25.60 -18.47
N SER A 192 16.04 -25.67 -17.17
CA SER A 192 15.27 -26.73 -16.51
C SER A 192 14.12 -26.17 -15.69
N ASP A 193 12.97 -26.83 -15.72
CA ASP A 193 11.83 -26.52 -14.85
C ASP A 193 12.15 -27.01 -13.44
N ILE A 194 12.21 -26.09 -12.46
CA ILE A 194 12.54 -26.42 -11.06
C ILE A 194 11.36 -26.31 -10.11
N ALA A 195 10.29 -25.61 -10.52
CA ALA A 195 8.99 -25.65 -9.85
C ALA A 195 7.85 -25.36 -10.81
N THR A 196 6.72 -26.03 -10.59
CA THR A 196 5.44 -25.69 -11.23
C THR A 196 4.36 -25.73 -10.17
N THR A 197 3.61 -24.65 -10.05
CA THR A 197 2.59 -24.49 -9.01
C THR A 197 1.31 -23.88 -9.57
N THR A 198 0.18 -24.26 -8.96
CA THR A 198 -1.10 -23.59 -9.18
C THR A 198 -1.25 -22.53 -8.09
N ALA A 199 -0.91 -21.30 -8.43
CA ALA A 199 -1.06 -20.16 -7.54
C ALA A 199 -2.54 -19.79 -7.43
N THR A 200 -3.01 -19.48 -6.23
CA THR A 200 -4.32 -18.87 -6.00
C THR A 200 -4.18 -17.54 -5.29
N SER A 201 -5.16 -16.65 -5.44
CA SER A 201 -5.15 -15.40 -4.69
C SER A 201 -6.51 -14.72 -4.65
N ALA A 202 -6.75 -13.93 -3.60
CA ALA A 202 -7.83 -12.96 -3.58
C ALA A 202 -7.56 -11.72 -4.46
N TYR A 203 -6.30 -11.53 -4.87
CA TYR A 203 -5.81 -10.34 -5.57
C TYR A 203 -5.27 -10.70 -6.96
N THR A 204 -5.30 -9.75 -7.89
CA THR A 204 -4.70 -9.95 -9.22
C THR A 204 -3.19 -10.10 -9.15
N THR A 205 -2.56 -9.67 -8.06
CA THR A 205 -1.11 -9.78 -7.87
C THR A 205 -0.82 -10.55 -6.59
N GLY A 206 -0.09 -11.65 -6.72
CA GLY A 206 0.49 -12.41 -5.62
C GLY A 206 1.97 -12.06 -5.45
N LEU A 207 2.54 -12.33 -4.28
CA LEU A 207 3.99 -12.30 -4.09
C LEU A 207 4.51 -13.72 -4.10
N PHE A 208 5.39 -14.03 -5.04
CA PHE A 208 6.10 -15.30 -5.08
C PHE A 208 7.33 -15.23 -4.18
N THR A 209 7.47 -16.17 -3.26
CA THR A 209 8.60 -16.24 -2.30
C THR A 209 9.60 -17.29 -2.73
N ILE A 210 10.89 -16.93 -2.79
CA ILE A 210 11.97 -17.81 -3.21
C ILE A 210 13.12 -17.78 -2.19
N SER A 211 13.69 -18.95 -1.87
CA SER A 211 14.92 -19.01 -1.06
C SER A 211 16.11 -18.43 -1.83
N ALA A 212 16.93 -17.61 -1.16
CA ALA A 212 18.12 -17.01 -1.76
C ALA A 212 19.12 -18.06 -2.30
N LYS A 213 19.07 -19.30 -1.82
CA LYS A 213 19.91 -20.39 -2.35
C LYS A 213 19.69 -20.71 -3.84
N TYR A 214 18.52 -20.35 -4.39
CA TYR A 214 18.25 -20.50 -5.82
C TYR A 214 18.81 -19.32 -6.62
N LEU A 215 19.19 -18.23 -5.96
CA LEU A 215 19.68 -16.97 -6.51
C LEU A 215 21.21 -16.84 -6.30
N VAL A 216 21.96 -17.89 -6.65
CA VAL A 216 23.43 -17.88 -6.63
C VAL A 216 23.99 -16.95 -7.71
N ASP A 217 25.22 -16.46 -7.53
CA ASP A 217 25.96 -15.66 -8.52
C ASP A 217 25.24 -14.39 -9.00
N ASP A 218 24.58 -13.68 -8.07
CA ASP A 218 23.81 -12.47 -8.36
C ASP A 218 22.75 -12.67 -9.47
N ALA A 219 22.16 -13.86 -9.51
CA ALA A 219 21.17 -14.22 -10.53
C ALA A 219 19.92 -13.32 -10.52
N PHE A 220 19.38 -13.12 -11.71
CA PHE A 220 18.17 -12.34 -11.96
C PHE A 220 16.98 -13.27 -12.17
N VAL A 221 15.77 -12.79 -11.85
CA VAL A 221 14.53 -13.47 -12.22
C VAL A 221 13.89 -12.70 -13.36
N ILE A 222 13.63 -13.37 -14.48
CA ILE A 222 12.95 -12.76 -15.63
C ILE A 222 11.62 -13.46 -15.89
N ASN A 223 10.59 -12.72 -16.29
CA ASN A 223 9.38 -13.29 -16.86
C ASN A 223 9.64 -13.65 -18.33
N ALA A 224 9.80 -14.95 -18.63
CA ALA A 224 10.21 -15.46 -19.94
C ALA A 224 9.18 -15.21 -21.06
N GLY A 225 7.92 -14.91 -20.72
CA GLY A 225 6.89 -14.54 -21.69
C GLY A 225 6.97 -13.08 -22.13
N THR A 226 7.47 -12.20 -21.26
CA THR A 226 7.48 -10.74 -21.48
C THR A 226 8.87 -10.15 -21.62
N GLY A 227 9.92 -10.86 -21.21
CA GLY A 227 11.28 -10.33 -21.09
C GLY A 227 11.42 -9.31 -19.97
N GLN A 228 10.45 -9.22 -19.05
CA GLN A 228 10.50 -8.31 -17.93
C GLN A 228 11.41 -8.88 -16.84
N GLU A 229 12.40 -8.10 -16.40
CA GLU A 229 13.17 -8.37 -15.20
C GLU A 229 12.34 -8.08 -13.95
N MET A 230 12.33 -9.03 -13.02
CA MET A 230 11.56 -8.94 -11.79
C MET A 230 12.38 -8.25 -10.70
N THR A 231 11.81 -7.22 -10.07
CA THR A 231 12.44 -6.59 -8.91
C THR A 231 12.28 -7.51 -7.70
N LEU A 232 13.40 -8.04 -7.23
CA LEU A 232 13.43 -8.87 -6.03
C LEU A 232 13.47 -8.00 -4.77
N THR A 233 12.63 -8.34 -3.80
CA THR A 233 12.59 -7.69 -2.50
C THR A 233 13.01 -8.69 -1.43
N ARG A 234 14.17 -8.44 -0.81
CA ARG A 234 14.67 -9.25 0.31
C ARG A 234 13.74 -9.16 1.52
N ILE A 235 13.36 -10.33 2.02
CA ILE A 235 12.67 -10.53 3.28
C ILE A 235 13.66 -11.29 4.17
N MET A 236 14.16 -10.63 5.22
CA MET A 236 14.80 -11.35 6.32
C MET A 236 13.67 -11.97 7.14
N ASP A 237 13.68 -13.30 7.25
CA ASP A 237 12.83 -14.00 8.19
C ASP A 237 13.49 -14.05 9.58
N MET A 238 12.69 -14.32 10.61
CA MET A 238 13.09 -14.22 12.02
C MET A 238 14.16 -15.25 12.44
N ASP A 239 14.40 -16.28 11.63
CA ASP A 239 15.42 -17.32 11.81
C ASP A 239 16.78 -16.95 11.19
N GLY A 240 16.86 -15.81 10.48
CA GLY A 240 18.06 -15.39 9.75
C GLY A 240 18.18 -15.97 8.34
N SER A 241 17.17 -16.71 7.87
CA SER A 241 17.07 -17.20 6.50
C SER A 241 16.79 -16.04 5.53
N ASP A 242 17.48 -16.08 4.40
CA ASP A 242 17.35 -15.08 3.34
C ASP A 242 16.36 -15.56 2.29
N TYR A 243 15.20 -14.90 2.26
CA TYR A 243 14.21 -15.07 1.20
C TYR A 243 14.13 -13.81 0.36
N GLU A 244 13.72 -14.00 -0.89
CA GLU A 244 13.38 -12.91 -1.79
C GLU A 244 11.97 -13.08 -2.32
N THR A 245 11.35 -11.96 -2.67
CA THR A 245 9.98 -11.96 -3.21
C THR A 245 9.88 -11.14 -4.47
N PHE A 246 8.99 -11.56 -5.37
CA PHE A 246 8.65 -10.80 -6.56
C PHE A 246 7.15 -10.91 -6.88
N PRO A 247 6.56 -9.89 -7.51
CA PRO A 247 5.15 -9.91 -7.85
C PRO A 247 4.84 -10.84 -9.03
N VAL A 248 3.73 -11.57 -8.98
CA VAL A 248 3.21 -12.37 -10.09
C VAL A 248 1.74 -12.02 -10.34
N ASP A 249 1.32 -11.98 -11.61
CA ASP A 249 -0.09 -11.75 -11.95
C ASP A 249 -0.89 -13.04 -11.79
N VAL A 250 -1.73 -13.18 -10.77
CA VAL A 250 -2.51 -14.41 -10.53
C VAL A 250 -3.81 -14.42 -11.35
N ASN A 251 -4.11 -13.36 -12.09
CA ASN A 251 -5.27 -13.26 -12.97
C ASN A 251 -4.95 -13.65 -14.44
N GLN A 252 -3.71 -14.04 -14.73
CA GLN A 252 -3.28 -14.45 -16.08
C GLN A 252 -2.32 -15.64 -15.98
N GLY A 253 -2.34 -16.55 -16.96
CA GLY A 253 -1.37 -17.65 -17.02
C GLY A 253 -1.68 -18.68 -18.10
N PRO A 254 -0.77 -19.63 -18.36
CA PRO A 254 0.48 -19.90 -17.62
C PRO A 254 1.53 -18.79 -17.71
N GLN A 255 2.33 -18.62 -16.66
CA GLN A 255 3.50 -17.73 -16.65
C GLN A 255 4.76 -18.49 -16.29
N THR A 256 5.84 -18.21 -17.01
CA THR A 256 7.15 -18.79 -16.77
C THR A 256 8.12 -17.70 -16.32
N PHE A 257 8.77 -17.93 -15.19
CA PHE A 257 9.86 -17.12 -14.69
C PHE A 257 11.14 -17.93 -14.76
N THR A 258 12.24 -17.34 -15.23
CA THR A 258 13.53 -18.03 -15.33
C THR A 258 14.54 -17.31 -14.44
N ILE A 259 15.27 -18.07 -13.63
CA ILE A 259 16.43 -17.62 -12.87
C ILE A 259 17.64 -17.68 -13.81
N VAL A 260 18.32 -16.55 -13.99
CA VAL A 260 19.37 -16.34 -14.98
C VAL A 260 20.62 -15.77 -14.28
N PRO A 261 21.77 -16.48 -14.31
CA PRO A 261 23.04 -15.95 -13.80
C PRO A 261 23.43 -14.62 -14.46
N GLN A 262 24.10 -13.74 -13.72
CA GLN A 262 24.45 -12.40 -14.21
C GLN A 262 25.29 -12.42 -15.51
N ASP A 263 26.23 -13.36 -15.62
CA ASP A 263 27.11 -13.52 -16.78
C ASP A 263 26.39 -14.03 -18.04
N GLN A 264 25.18 -14.57 -17.88
CA GLN A 264 24.31 -15.05 -18.96
C GLN A 264 23.11 -14.13 -19.24
N LEU A 265 22.95 -13.06 -18.47
CA LEU A 265 21.90 -12.07 -18.68
C LEU A 265 22.20 -11.26 -19.94
N LEU A 266 21.25 -11.29 -20.87
CA LEU A 266 21.31 -10.54 -22.12
C LEU A 266 20.21 -9.49 -22.17
N HIS A 267 20.45 -8.43 -22.94
CA HIS A 267 19.50 -7.34 -23.10
C HIS A 267 19.10 -7.13 -24.56
N ALA A 268 17.91 -6.58 -24.75
CA ALA A 268 17.43 -6.08 -26.04
C ALA A 268 16.59 -4.83 -25.83
N THR A 269 16.64 -3.94 -26.83
CA THR A 269 15.87 -2.69 -26.81
C THR A 269 14.95 -2.61 -28.02
N VAL A 270 13.68 -2.29 -27.82
CA VAL A 270 12.72 -1.98 -28.88
C VAL A 270 12.42 -0.49 -28.86
N ASN A 271 12.87 0.23 -29.88
CA ASN A 271 12.61 1.64 -30.07
C ASN A 271 11.30 1.85 -30.83
N TYR A 272 10.45 2.75 -30.35
CA TYR A 272 9.23 3.15 -31.03
C TYR A 272 9.43 4.56 -31.59
N LYS A 273 9.42 4.71 -32.91
CA LYS A 273 9.73 5.98 -33.58
C LYS A 273 8.67 6.36 -34.61
N PHE A 274 8.49 7.65 -34.84
CA PHE A 274 7.73 8.14 -35.98
C PHE A 274 8.57 8.03 -37.27
N ALA A 275 7.92 8.16 -38.43
CA ALA A 275 8.60 8.09 -39.73
C ALA A 275 9.71 9.15 -39.93
N ASP A 276 9.68 10.26 -39.18
CA ASP A 276 10.72 11.29 -39.17
C ASP A 276 11.91 10.97 -38.22
N GLY A 277 11.87 9.82 -37.55
CA GLY A 277 12.91 9.36 -36.63
C GLY A 277 12.75 9.85 -35.18
N THR A 278 11.77 10.70 -34.88
CA THR A 278 11.48 11.16 -33.51
C THR A 278 10.84 10.05 -32.67
N GLU A 279 10.96 10.14 -31.35
CA GLU A 279 10.42 9.14 -30.42
C GLU A 279 8.89 9.15 -30.41
N ALA A 280 8.28 8.00 -30.70
CA ALA A 280 6.83 7.81 -30.70
C ALA A 280 6.33 7.28 -29.35
N ALA A 281 7.13 6.45 -28.68
CA ALA A 281 6.88 5.98 -27.31
C ALA A 281 8.21 5.58 -26.62
N PRO A 282 8.25 5.54 -25.27
CA PRO A 282 9.41 5.06 -24.52
C PRO A 282 9.85 3.69 -25.00
N SER A 283 11.16 3.53 -25.21
CA SER A 283 11.73 2.28 -25.69
C SER A 283 11.54 1.16 -24.66
N ALA A 284 11.16 -0.02 -25.12
CA ALA A 284 11.04 -1.19 -24.24
C ALA A 284 12.43 -1.79 -24.03
N LYS A 285 12.87 -1.85 -22.77
CA LYS A 285 14.10 -2.55 -22.36
C LYS A 285 13.72 -3.92 -21.84
N LEU A 286 14.29 -4.95 -22.44
CA LEU A 286 13.94 -6.35 -22.17
C LEU A 286 15.20 -7.10 -21.78
N SER A 287 15.04 -8.05 -20.86
CA SER A 287 16.09 -8.95 -20.40
C SER A 287 15.73 -10.39 -20.81
N GLY A 288 16.76 -11.17 -21.11
CA GLY A 288 16.62 -12.53 -21.61
C GLY A 288 17.93 -13.31 -21.50
N TYR A 289 17.97 -14.46 -22.16
CA TYR A 289 19.14 -15.35 -22.23
C TYR A 289 19.23 -15.98 -23.62
N ALA A 290 20.37 -16.59 -23.93
CA ALA A 290 20.58 -17.25 -25.21
C ALA A 290 19.56 -18.39 -25.40
N GLY A 291 18.90 -18.42 -26.56
CA GLY A 291 17.87 -19.42 -26.86
C GLY A 291 16.45 -19.08 -26.39
N LEU A 292 16.24 -17.98 -25.65
CA LEU A 292 14.90 -17.50 -25.33
C LEU A 292 14.24 -16.89 -26.58
N THR A 293 13.22 -17.57 -27.12
CA THR A 293 12.50 -17.15 -28.35
C THR A 293 11.04 -16.77 -28.12
N THR A 294 10.54 -16.83 -26.88
CA THR A 294 9.12 -16.62 -26.55
C THR A 294 8.73 -15.17 -26.32
N VAL A 295 9.71 -14.25 -26.26
CA VAL A 295 9.46 -12.84 -25.92
C VAL A 295 8.95 -12.07 -27.15
N SER A 296 7.72 -11.58 -27.04
CA SER A 296 7.08 -10.70 -28.03
C SER A 296 6.76 -9.34 -27.41
N ALA A 297 7.40 -8.28 -27.90
CA ALA A 297 7.18 -6.92 -27.43
C ALA A 297 5.99 -6.31 -28.19
N LYS A 298 4.88 -6.05 -27.47
CA LYS A 298 3.70 -5.41 -28.06
C LYS A 298 3.96 -3.93 -28.31
N SER A 299 3.70 -3.48 -29.52
CA SER A 299 3.84 -2.06 -29.88
C SER A 299 2.73 -1.24 -29.23
N PRO A 300 3.06 -0.11 -28.57
CA PRO A 300 2.08 0.78 -27.98
C PRO A 300 1.04 1.28 -28.99
N THR A 301 -0.22 1.38 -28.58
CA THR A 301 -1.25 1.99 -29.43
C THR A 301 -1.11 3.50 -29.42
N ILE A 302 -0.67 4.11 -30.52
CA ILE A 302 -0.59 5.56 -30.68
C ILE A 302 -1.75 5.99 -31.59
N SER A 303 -2.59 6.93 -31.17
CA SER A 303 -3.75 7.30 -31.99
C SER A 303 -3.34 8.16 -33.18
N GLY A 304 -4.07 8.05 -34.28
CA GLY A 304 -3.72 8.67 -35.55
C GLY A 304 -2.57 7.97 -36.30
N TYR A 305 -1.88 7.01 -35.67
CA TYR A 305 -0.76 6.29 -36.26
C TYR A 305 -0.98 4.77 -36.20
N THR A 306 -0.42 4.07 -37.16
CA THR A 306 -0.35 2.60 -37.16
C THR A 306 1.12 2.19 -37.13
N PRO A 307 1.56 1.35 -36.18
CA PRO A 307 2.90 0.80 -36.22
C PRO A 307 3.04 -0.14 -37.42
N ASP A 308 4.21 -0.12 -38.06
CA ASP A 308 4.57 -1.10 -39.09
C ASP A 308 4.57 -2.54 -38.56
N GLN A 309 4.86 -2.73 -37.27
CA GLN A 309 4.84 -4.00 -36.56
C GLN A 309 4.00 -3.89 -35.29
N LYS A 310 2.89 -4.63 -35.20
CA LYS A 310 2.03 -4.65 -34.00
C LYS A 310 2.70 -5.33 -32.80
N GLU A 311 3.54 -6.33 -33.09
CA GLU A 311 4.36 -7.03 -32.12
C GLU A 311 5.72 -7.30 -32.75
N VAL A 312 6.77 -7.23 -31.93
CA VAL A 312 8.16 -7.50 -32.34
C VAL A 312 8.64 -8.75 -31.62
N ALA A 313 9.00 -9.79 -32.38
CA ALA A 313 9.68 -10.94 -31.83
C ALA A 313 11.12 -10.56 -31.46
N VAL A 314 11.49 -10.73 -30.19
CA VAL A 314 12.77 -10.28 -29.66
C VAL A 314 13.69 -11.48 -29.47
N ALA A 315 14.83 -11.44 -30.15
CA ALA A 315 15.94 -12.36 -29.91
C ALA A 315 17.04 -11.67 -29.09
N PHE A 316 17.62 -12.43 -28.17
CA PHE A 316 18.73 -12.01 -27.32
C PHE A 316 20.07 -12.53 -27.86
N ALA A 317 21.11 -11.70 -27.80
CA ALA A 317 22.46 -12.02 -28.26
C ALA A 317 23.51 -11.30 -27.40
N PRO A 318 24.78 -11.74 -27.39
CA PRO A 318 25.85 -11.11 -26.60
C PRO A 318 26.05 -9.63 -26.91
N THR A 319 25.89 -9.23 -28.17
CA THR A 319 25.78 -7.83 -28.54
C THR A 319 24.31 -7.42 -28.47
N GLU A 320 24.00 -6.41 -27.65
CA GLU A 320 22.62 -5.94 -27.46
C GLU A 320 21.96 -5.63 -28.80
N LYS A 321 20.84 -6.32 -29.06
CA LYS A 321 20.06 -6.10 -30.27
C LYS A 321 19.08 -4.97 -30.07
N THR A 322 19.02 -4.10 -31.07
CA THR A 322 18.05 -3.00 -31.13
C THR A 322 17.07 -3.23 -32.27
N TYR A 323 15.79 -3.18 -31.95
CA TYR A 323 14.68 -3.25 -32.90
C TYR A 323 14.05 -1.86 -33.02
N THR A 324 13.51 -1.53 -34.19
CA THR A 324 12.80 -0.26 -34.40
C THR A 324 11.44 -0.53 -35.02
N VAL A 325 10.40 -0.05 -34.35
CA VAL A 325 9.02 0.00 -34.84
C VAL A 325 8.75 1.42 -35.32
N THR A 326 8.30 1.55 -36.56
CA THR A 326 8.03 2.84 -37.17
C THR A 326 6.53 3.09 -37.28
N TYR A 327 6.07 4.22 -36.75
CA TYR A 327 4.67 4.63 -36.78
C TYR A 327 4.38 5.50 -38.00
N LYS A 328 3.39 5.10 -38.79
CA LYS A 328 2.91 5.83 -39.96
C LYS A 328 1.56 6.47 -39.68
N ALA A 329 1.38 7.73 -40.06
CA ALA A 329 0.12 8.42 -39.93
C ALA A 329 -0.96 7.73 -40.78
N ASN A 330 -2.17 7.60 -40.24
CA ASN A 330 -3.30 7.03 -40.97
C ASN A 330 -3.79 8.03 -42.03
N PRO A 331 -4.17 7.57 -43.24
CA PRO A 331 -4.61 8.45 -44.32
C PRO A 331 -5.88 9.24 -43.94
N THR A 332 -5.90 10.54 -44.24
CA THR A 332 -7.04 11.45 -44.02
C THR A 332 -7.79 11.67 -45.34
N THR A 333 -9.08 11.30 -45.38
CA THR A 333 -9.98 11.55 -46.53
C THR A 333 -10.85 12.80 -46.26
N PRO A 334 -11.08 13.71 -47.23
CA PRO A 334 -11.86 14.93 -47.01
C PRO A 334 -13.40 14.73 -47.07
N THR A 335 -14.12 15.58 -46.34
CA THR A 335 -15.53 15.54 -45.89
C THR A 335 -16.61 15.82 -46.95
N ALA A 336 -17.78 15.18 -46.79
CA ALA A 336 -19.11 15.68 -47.21
C ALA A 336 -20.18 15.43 -46.11
N THR A 337 -21.13 16.36 -45.99
CA THR A 337 -22.12 16.56 -44.92
C THR A 337 -23.38 15.68 -45.07
N GLU A 338 -23.82 14.96 -44.02
CA GLU A 338 -25.22 14.90 -43.51
C GLU A 338 -25.40 13.95 -42.30
N SER A 339 -26.53 14.16 -41.62
CA SER A 339 -27.05 13.71 -40.30
C SER A 339 -26.81 12.28 -39.78
N SER A 340 -26.66 12.22 -38.43
CA SER A 340 -27.00 11.14 -37.47
C SER A 340 -26.29 9.78 -37.56
N ALA A 341 -25.33 9.56 -36.64
CA ALA A 341 -25.30 8.41 -35.72
C ALA A 341 -24.00 8.39 -34.89
N SER A 342 -24.13 7.95 -33.63
CA SER A 342 -23.07 7.73 -32.64
C SER A 342 -21.88 6.93 -33.17
N SER A 343 -20.66 7.35 -32.83
CA SER A 343 -19.75 6.57 -31.96
C SER A 343 -18.38 7.24 -31.83
N SER A 344 -17.79 6.97 -30.67
CA SER A 344 -16.61 7.56 -30.04
C SER A 344 -15.32 7.48 -30.86
N THR A 345 -14.67 8.61 -31.05
CA THR A 345 -13.30 8.69 -31.58
C THR A 345 -12.53 9.79 -30.85
N ALA A 346 -11.42 9.40 -30.23
CA ALA A 346 -10.32 10.21 -29.73
C ALA A 346 -9.22 9.20 -29.35
N ASP A 347 -8.06 9.28 -30.02
CA ASP A 347 -6.84 9.93 -29.51
C ASP A 347 -6.25 9.20 -28.29
N GLU A 348 -4.96 8.98 -28.04
CA GLU A 348 -3.63 9.26 -28.57
C GLU A 348 -2.78 8.88 -27.36
N ALA A 349 -2.04 7.75 -27.36
CA ALA A 349 -1.34 7.33 -26.14
C ALA A 349 0.01 8.04 -26.00
N THR A 350 -0.05 9.33 -25.69
CA THR A 350 0.92 9.90 -24.75
C THR A 350 1.01 8.97 -23.53
N THR A 351 2.22 8.52 -23.16
CA THR A 351 2.45 7.85 -21.88
C THR A 351 2.07 8.81 -20.76
N PHE A 352 0.84 8.66 -20.28
CA PHE A 352 0.28 9.52 -19.26
C PHE A 352 1.05 9.30 -17.95
N THR A 353 1.80 10.29 -17.50
CA THR A 353 2.48 10.22 -16.20
C THR A 353 1.45 10.44 -15.10
N PRO A 354 1.22 9.46 -14.20
CA PRO A 354 0.26 9.62 -13.12
C PRO A 354 0.62 10.77 -12.20
N PHE A 355 -0.38 11.48 -11.70
CA PHE A 355 -0.18 12.52 -10.70
C PHE A 355 -1.36 12.58 -9.74
N LYS A 356 -1.12 13.16 -8.56
CA LYS A 356 -2.17 13.31 -7.55
C LYS A 356 -2.76 14.70 -7.57
N ILE A 357 -4.08 14.79 -7.47
CA ILE A 357 -4.85 16.04 -7.34
C ILE A 357 -5.61 16.07 -6.02
N TYR A 358 -6.02 17.27 -5.59
CA TYR A 358 -6.96 17.46 -4.49
C TYR A 358 -8.18 18.26 -4.93
N GLY A 359 -9.33 18.04 -4.26
CA GLY A 359 -10.56 18.79 -4.48
C GLY A 359 -10.57 20.17 -3.78
N LYS A 360 -10.84 21.23 -4.54
CA LYS A 360 -11.01 22.62 -4.07
C LYS A 360 -12.47 22.96 -3.72
N ARG A 361 -13.43 22.31 -4.39
CA ARG A 361 -14.88 22.52 -4.26
C ARG A 361 -15.59 21.18 -4.12
N ALA A 362 -16.88 21.22 -3.77
CA ALA A 362 -17.72 20.02 -3.80
C ALA A 362 -17.80 19.47 -5.23
N LEU A 363 -17.67 18.16 -5.37
CA LEU A 363 -17.64 17.49 -6.66
C LEU A 363 -18.15 16.04 -6.55
N TYR A 364 -18.46 15.45 -7.70
CA TYR A 364 -18.78 14.04 -7.83
C TYR A 364 -17.74 13.34 -8.70
N THR A 365 -17.56 12.04 -8.49
CA THR A 365 -16.93 11.14 -9.49
C THR A 365 -18.02 10.49 -10.32
N TYR A 366 -17.66 10.08 -11.55
CA TYR A 366 -18.59 9.58 -12.54
C TYR A 366 -18.07 8.30 -13.19
N LYS A 367 -18.99 7.42 -13.61
CA LYS A 367 -18.63 6.19 -14.34
C LYS A 367 -17.98 6.49 -15.70
N ASN A 368 -18.35 7.61 -16.33
CA ASN A 368 -17.91 7.99 -17.69
C ASN A 368 -17.46 9.46 -17.75
N ALA A 369 -16.65 9.80 -18.77
CA ALA A 369 -16.16 11.17 -19.00
C ALA A 369 -17.27 12.21 -19.29
N THR A 370 -18.39 11.78 -19.88
CA THR A 370 -19.57 12.64 -20.07
C THR A 370 -20.47 12.56 -18.84
N PHE A 371 -20.44 13.62 -18.03
CA PHE A 371 -21.08 13.66 -16.71
C PHE A 371 -22.60 13.75 -16.80
N LYS A 372 -23.28 12.75 -16.23
CA LYS A 372 -24.75 12.70 -16.09
C LYS A 372 -25.12 12.39 -14.64
N LYS A 373 -26.30 12.86 -14.19
CA LYS A 373 -26.74 12.70 -12.78
C LYS A 373 -26.82 11.23 -12.36
N ASN A 374 -27.31 10.36 -13.24
CA ASN A 374 -27.41 8.91 -13.03
C ASN A 374 -26.08 8.14 -13.11
N GLN A 375 -24.99 8.80 -13.52
CA GLN A 375 -23.66 8.20 -13.61
C GLN A 375 -22.75 8.59 -12.42
N ARG A 376 -23.27 9.35 -11.46
CA ARG A 376 -22.53 9.73 -10.24
C ARG A 376 -22.22 8.48 -9.41
N VAL A 377 -20.96 8.32 -9.02
CA VAL A 377 -20.49 7.20 -8.19
C VAL A 377 -20.36 7.66 -6.75
N SER A 378 -19.51 8.67 -6.51
CA SER A 378 -19.23 9.18 -5.16
C SER A 378 -19.36 10.70 -5.10
N HIS A 379 -19.89 11.20 -3.98
CA HIS A 379 -19.96 12.63 -3.67
C HIS A 379 -18.89 13.02 -2.66
N TYR A 380 -18.22 14.14 -2.94
CA TYR A 380 -17.25 14.75 -2.03
C TYR A 380 -17.66 16.19 -1.74
N ALA A 381 -17.89 16.49 -0.47
CA ALA A 381 -18.18 17.83 -0.01
C ALA A 381 -16.95 18.75 -0.15
N GLN A 382 -17.19 20.06 -0.15
CA GLN A 382 -16.09 21.03 -0.08
C GLN A 382 -15.42 20.94 1.29
N LYS A 383 -14.09 20.82 1.28
CA LYS A 383 -13.25 20.65 2.46
C LYS A 383 -12.21 21.75 2.56
N SER A 384 -11.73 21.99 3.78
CA SER A 384 -10.48 22.71 3.96
C SER A 384 -9.34 21.91 3.34
N LYS A 385 -8.28 22.61 2.93
CA LYS A 385 -7.14 21.99 2.22
C LYS A 385 -6.56 20.79 2.98
N ALA A 386 -6.50 20.83 4.32
CA ALA A 386 -5.98 19.75 5.16
C ALA A 386 -6.76 18.42 5.07
N TYR A 387 -8.01 18.46 4.64
CA TYR A 387 -8.90 17.31 4.52
C TYR A 387 -9.54 17.18 3.13
N ALA A 388 -9.02 17.91 2.15
CA ALA A 388 -9.51 17.85 0.79
C ALA A 388 -9.42 16.41 0.25
N PRO A 389 -10.44 15.93 -0.49
CA PRO A 389 -10.36 14.62 -1.12
C PRO A 389 -9.17 14.59 -2.09
N ILE A 390 -8.45 13.49 -2.12
CA ILE A 390 -7.29 13.27 -2.98
C ILE A 390 -7.67 12.23 -4.02
N PHE A 391 -7.20 12.43 -5.24
CA PHE A 391 -7.37 11.47 -6.32
C PHE A 391 -6.04 11.23 -7.03
N GLU A 392 -5.80 9.98 -7.39
CA GLU A 392 -4.70 9.59 -8.28
C GLU A 392 -5.23 9.56 -9.70
N VAL A 393 -4.69 10.44 -10.53
CA VAL A 393 -5.03 10.54 -11.94
C VAL A 393 -4.10 9.61 -12.70
N VAL A 394 -4.67 8.76 -13.53
CA VAL A 394 -3.96 7.77 -14.38
C VAL A 394 -4.28 7.95 -15.86
N GLY A 395 -5.09 8.95 -16.20
CA GLY A 395 -5.35 9.33 -17.58
C GLY A 395 -6.18 10.60 -17.71
N THR A 396 -6.40 11.03 -18.94
CA THR A 396 -7.34 12.10 -19.31
C THR A 396 -8.35 11.61 -20.32
N ALA A 397 -9.52 12.24 -20.34
CA ALA A 397 -10.55 12.03 -21.34
C ALA A 397 -11.25 13.37 -21.65
N LYS A 398 -11.95 13.44 -22.78
CA LYS A 398 -12.84 14.58 -23.10
C LYS A 398 -14.30 14.14 -22.99
N SER A 399 -15.17 15.01 -22.48
CA SER A 399 -16.62 14.80 -22.59
C SER A 399 -17.07 14.90 -24.04
N THR A 400 -18.30 14.48 -24.34
CA THR A 400 -18.93 14.67 -25.66
C THR A 400 -18.95 16.15 -26.11
N SER A 401 -18.98 17.08 -25.15
CA SER A 401 -18.88 18.52 -25.37
C SER A 401 -17.43 19.07 -25.34
N GLY A 402 -16.42 18.21 -25.38
CA GLY A 402 -15.00 18.59 -25.45
C GLY A 402 -14.34 18.99 -24.13
N HIS A 403 -15.01 18.93 -22.98
CA HIS A 403 -14.39 19.32 -21.70
C HIS A 403 -13.43 18.24 -21.18
N LEU A 404 -12.23 18.65 -20.78
CA LEU A 404 -11.25 17.77 -20.17
C LEU A 404 -11.74 17.18 -18.84
N ARG A 405 -11.44 15.90 -18.64
CA ARG A 405 -11.74 15.07 -17.48
C ARG A 405 -10.51 14.28 -17.11
N TYR A 406 -10.32 14.08 -15.81
CA TYR A 406 -9.30 13.19 -15.28
C TYR A 406 -9.90 11.80 -15.07
N LYS A 407 -9.21 10.76 -15.57
CA LYS A 407 -9.48 9.36 -15.28
C LYS A 407 -8.70 8.97 -14.03
N LEU A 408 -9.40 8.42 -13.04
CA LEU A 408 -8.84 8.06 -11.75
C LEU A 408 -8.40 6.60 -11.74
N ALA A 409 -7.50 6.25 -10.81
CA ALA A 409 -6.96 4.89 -10.65
C ALA A 409 -8.06 3.82 -10.42
N ASP A 410 -9.19 4.20 -9.83
CA ASP A 410 -10.36 3.33 -9.63
C ASP A 410 -11.26 3.18 -10.88
N GLY A 411 -10.84 3.74 -12.02
CA GLY A 411 -11.57 3.73 -13.28
C GLY A 411 -12.67 4.79 -13.42
N THR A 412 -12.95 5.58 -12.37
CA THR A 412 -13.93 6.67 -12.43
C THR A 412 -13.35 7.96 -13.01
N TYR A 413 -14.21 8.95 -13.25
CA TYR A 413 -13.84 10.24 -13.84
C TYR A 413 -14.19 11.41 -12.94
N VAL A 414 -13.32 12.43 -12.91
CA VAL A 414 -13.55 13.70 -12.20
C VAL A 414 -13.24 14.90 -13.11
N THR A 415 -13.79 16.06 -12.79
CA THR A 415 -13.55 17.30 -13.56
C THR A 415 -12.07 17.66 -13.56
N ALA A 416 -11.53 18.07 -14.70
CA ALA A 416 -10.19 18.65 -14.80
C ALA A 416 -10.17 20.18 -14.60
N ASN A 417 -11.33 20.79 -14.33
CA ASN A 417 -11.44 22.24 -14.14
C ASN A 417 -10.63 22.69 -12.91
N ALA A 418 -9.70 23.61 -13.12
CA ALA A 418 -8.79 24.16 -12.10
C ALA A 418 -9.51 24.87 -10.94
N ASP A 419 -10.77 25.26 -11.07
CA ASP A 419 -11.58 25.79 -9.97
C ASP A 419 -12.02 24.71 -8.97
N TYR A 420 -12.16 23.47 -9.46
CA TYR A 420 -12.64 22.33 -8.69
C TYR A 420 -11.52 21.44 -8.19
N VAL A 421 -10.41 21.35 -8.91
CA VAL A 421 -9.27 20.49 -8.56
C VAL A 421 -7.94 21.22 -8.75
N GLY A 422 -6.88 20.70 -8.14
CA GLY A 422 -5.52 21.15 -8.41
C GLY A 422 -4.48 20.11 -8.00
N ALA A 423 -3.25 20.23 -8.51
CA ALA A 423 -2.15 19.32 -8.16
C ALA A 423 -1.95 19.25 -6.64
N LEU A 424 -1.80 18.05 -6.09
CA LEU A 424 -1.66 17.78 -4.65
C LEU A 424 -0.35 18.31 -4.08
N TYR A 425 0.73 18.24 -4.86
CA TYR A 425 2.06 18.64 -4.41
C TYR A 425 2.44 20.04 -4.90
N TRP A 426 3.18 20.75 -4.08
CA TRP A 426 3.85 21.99 -4.50
C TRP A 426 4.90 21.69 -5.57
N GLN A 427 4.94 22.50 -6.63
CA GLN A 427 5.83 22.28 -7.80
C GLN A 427 7.08 23.16 -7.80
N GLY A 428 7.06 24.28 -7.06
CA GLY A 428 8.19 25.23 -7.00
C GLY A 428 9.13 24.98 -5.81
N MET A 429 10.35 25.52 -5.88
CA MET A 429 11.24 25.65 -4.74
C MET A 429 10.80 26.85 -3.90
N TYR A 430 10.48 26.62 -2.62
CA TYR A 430 10.06 27.66 -1.68
C TYR A 430 10.99 27.64 -0.48
N GLN A 431 11.72 28.74 -0.24
CA GLN A 431 12.69 28.84 0.86
C GLN A 431 12.03 28.78 2.24
N LYS A 432 10.73 29.08 2.32
CA LYS A 432 9.93 29.00 3.55
C LYS A 432 8.66 28.20 3.31
N LEU A 433 8.40 27.26 4.21
CA LEU A 433 7.13 26.53 4.31
C LEU A 433 6.55 26.71 5.71
N TYR A 434 5.23 26.61 5.81
CA TYR A 434 4.50 26.65 7.05
C TYR A 434 3.70 25.36 7.19
N VAL A 435 3.78 24.72 8.36
CA VAL A 435 2.97 23.55 8.66
C VAL A 435 1.52 23.98 8.87
N THR A 436 0.60 23.47 8.07
CA THR A 436 -0.81 23.88 8.10
C THR A 436 -1.77 22.80 8.58
N ASN A 437 -1.37 21.52 8.54
CA ASN A 437 -2.23 20.44 9.01
C ASN A 437 -2.42 20.50 10.53
N PRO A 438 -3.66 20.29 11.03
CA PRO A 438 -3.94 20.23 12.48
C PRO A 438 -3.12 19.17 13.23
N LYS A 439 -2.69 18.11 12.54
CA LYS A 439 -1.84 17.05 13.11
C LYS A 439 -0.34 17.36 13.07
N GLY A 440 0.07 18.52 12.54
CA GLY A 440 1.48 18.81 12.30
C GLY A 440 2.06 18.01 11.12
N THR A 441 3.37 17.98 10.96
CA THR A 441 4.06 17.14 9.97
C THR A 441 5.39 16.65 10.55
N ASN A 442 5.89 15.51 10.06
CA ASN A 442 7.18 14.98 10.49
C ASN A 442 8.29 15.35 9.48
N ALA A 443 9.50 15.49 9.98
CA ALA A 443 10.74 15.50 9.21
C ALA A 443 11.40 14.11 9.26
N TYR A 444 12.14 13.79 8.20
CA TYR A 444 12.79 12.51 8.00
C TYR A 444 14.27 12.70 7.62
N ASP A 445 15.14 11.74 7.90
CA ASP A 445 16.58 11.80 7.53
C ASP A 445 16.85 11.55 6.03
N GLY A 446 15.82 11.19 5.26
CA GLY A 446 15.92 10.94 3.83
C GLY A 446 14.62 11.21 3.09
N THR A 447 14.66 11.01 1.77
CA THR A 447 13.52 11.29 0.87
C THR A 447 12.43 10.21 0.92
N ARG A 448 12.76 9.01 1.42
CA ARG A 448 11.83 7.91 1.73
C ARG A 448 11.30 8.05 3.14
N PHE A 449 10.01 8.37 3.25
CA PHE A 449 9.35 8.61 4.53
C PHE A 449 8.88 7.29 5.14
N ALA A 450 9.54 6.85 6.19
CA ALA A 450 9.21 5.67 6.97
C ALA A 450 9.24 6.01 8.47
N GLN A 451 8.64 5.18 9.32
CA GLN A 451 8.67 5.43 10.76
C GLN A 451 10.10 5.41 11.32
N ALA A 452 10.96 4.52 10.81
CA ALA A 452 12.37 4.42 11.22
C ALA A 452 13.19 5.66 10.86
N THR A 453 12.87 6.34 9.75
CA THR A 453 13.59 7.54 9.29
C THR A 453 13.03 8.83 9.90
N LYS A 454 12.01 8.74 10.77
CA LYS A 454 11.34 9.89 11.37
C LYS A 454 12.23 10.54 12.42
N GLN A 455 12.56 11.80 12.21
CA GLN A 455 13.49 12.54 13.07
C GLN A 455 12.76 13.49 14.02
N LYS A 456 11.93 14.40 13.48
CA LYS A 456 11.32 15.47 14.28
C LYS A 456 9.88 15.73 13.90
N HIS A 457 9.03 15.96 14.90
CA HIS A 457 7.67 16.40 14.68
C HIS A 457 7.54 17.93 14.73
N TYR A 458 6.95 18.53 13.70
CA TYR A 458 6.64 19.95 13.63
C TYR A 458 5.14 20.20 13.80
N ARG A 459 4.79 21.03 14.78
CA ARG A 459 3.40 21.37 15.09
C ARG A 459 2.82 22.33 14.05
N GLN A 460 1.50 22.39 13.97
CA GLN A 460 0.78 23.37 13.15
C GLN A 460 1.27 24.81 13.43
N GLY A 461 1.48 25.59 12.38
CA GLY A 461 1.98 26.96 12.43
C GLY A 461 3.50 27.10 12.43
N THR A 462 4.26 26.00 12.56
CA THR A 462 5.73 26.04 12.52
C THR A 462 6.21 26.54 11.15
N ALA A 463 7.14 27.50 11.15
CA ALA A 463 7.86 27.92 9.96
C ALA A 463 9.10 27.04 9.76
N LEU A 464 9.28 26.56 8.54
CA LEU A 464 10.35 25.67 8.12
C LEU A 464 11.18 26.39 7.06
N THR A 465 12.50 26.42 7.26
CA THR A 465 13.45 26.94 6.27
C THR A 465 13.92 25.79 5.39
N VAL A 466 13.76 25.95 4.08
CA VAL A 466 13.99 24.93 3.07
C VAL A 466 15.17 25.34 2.20
N VAL A 467 16.05 24.39 1.90
CA VAL A 467 17.24 24.59 1.07
C VAL A 467 17.13 23.91 -0.29
N LYS A 468 16.35 22.82 -0.39
CA LYS A 468 16.22 22.04 -1.62
C LYS A 468 14.82 21.50 -1.80
N GLN A 469 14.37 21.42 -3.05
CA GLN A 469 13.17 20.68 -3.46
C GLN A 469 13.61 19.45 -4.23
N THR A 470 12.96 18.31 -3.98
CA THR A 470 13.25 17.05 -4.66
C THR A 470 11.94 16.36 -5.03
N GLN A 471 11.90 15.77 -6.21
CA GLN A 471 10.77 15.00 -6.69
C GLN A 471 11.09 13.50 -6.54
N VAL A 472 10.17 12.76 -5.92
CA VAL A 472 10.28 11.30 -5.73
C VAL A 472 8.98 10.69 -6.25
N GLY A 473 9.05 10.11 -7.45
CA GLY A 473 7.88 9.69 -8.21
C GLY A 473 6.88 10.83 -8.37
N GLN A 474 5.62 10.59 -8.00
CA GLN A 474 4.53 11.57 -8.07
C GLN A 474 4.55 12.63 -6.96
N THR A 475 5.59 12.66 -6.11
CA THR A 475 5.55 13.38 -4.83
C THR A 475 6.68 14.38 -4.67
N THR A 476 6.37 15.53 -4.07
CA THR A 476 7.39 16.55 -3.74
C THR A 476 7.88 16.38 -2.30
N ARG A 477 9.19 16.56 -2.11
CA ARG A 477 9.89 16.60 -0.83
C ARG A 477 10.71 17.89 -0.73
N TYR A 478 10.85 18.42 0.47
CA TYR A 478 11.65 19.61 0.75
C TYR A 478 12.67 19.31 1.82
N GLU A 479 13.94 19.55 1.51
CA GLU A 479 15.05 19.45 2.45
C GLU A 479 15.12 20.74 3.28
N LEU A 480 15.24 20.58 4.59
CA LEU A 480 15.38 21.64 5.56
C LEU A 480 16.87 21.96 5.77
N THR A 481 17.16 23.10 6.39
CA THR A 481 18.55 23.54 6.68
C THR A 481 19.37 22.58 7.53
N ASN A 482 18.72 21.63 8.23
CA ASN A 482 19.38 20.61 9.04
C ASN A 482 19.53 19.25 8.30
N GLY A 483 19.36 19.22 6.98
CA GLY A 483 19.45 18.00 6.16
C GLY A 483 18.21 17.09 6.19
N THR A 484 17.22 17.37 7.04
CA THR A 484 16.00 16.54 7.13
C THR A 484 14.97 16.93 6.07
N TYR A 485 14.09 16.00 5.67
CA TYR A 485 13.10 16.19 4.62
C TYR A 485 11.67 16.26 5.17
N VAL A 486 10.85 17.16 4.62
CA VAL A 486 9.40 17.26 4.88
C VAL A 486 8.59 17.12 3.60
N THR A 487 7.31 16.75 3.74
CA THR A 487 6.41 16.56 2.59
C THR A 487 6.13 17.88 1.88
N GLY A 488 6.05 17.86 0.55
CA GLY A 488 5.51 18.95 -0.26
C GLY A 488 4.01 18.85 -0.52
N ASN A 489 3.29 17.98 0.20
CA ASN A 489 1.84 17.81 0.05
C ASN A 489 1.09 19.04 0.60
N LYS A 490 0.20 19.61 -0.22
CA LYS A 490 -0.62 20.80 0.09
C LYS A 490 -1.57 20.64 1.26
N GLN A 491 -1.92 19.42 1.67
CA GLN A 491 -2.70 19.17 2.88
C GLN A 491 -1.88 19.38 4.16
N TRP A 492 -0.54 19.39 4.05
CA TRP A 492 0.39 19.37 5.18
C TRP A 492 1.11 20.69 5.37
N VAL A 493 1.61 21.26 4.27
CA VAL A 493 2.43 22.47 4.29
C VAL A 493 1.96 23.49 3.26
N SER A 494 2.34 24.76 3.46
CA SER A 494 2.04 25.87 2.56
C SER A 494 3.18 26.87 2.52
N PRO A 495 3.57 27.42 1.34
CA PRO A 495 4.52 28.52 1.26
C PRO A 495 3.88 29.85 1.72
N THR A 496 2.56 29.95 1.64
CA THR A 496 1.81 31.08 2.19
C THR A 496 1.66 30.93 3.69
N LYS A 497 2.12 31.94 4.44
CA LYS A 497 1.99 32.00 5.90
C LYS A 497 0.52 31.94 6.31
N PRO A 498 0.10 30.95 7.13
CA PRO A 498 -1.27 30.88 7.61
C PRO A 498 -1.55 32.02 8.60
N ARG A 499 -2.80 32.48 8.66
CA ARG A 499 -3.26 33.40 9.71
C ARG A 499 -3.33 32.64 11.04
N LEU A 500 -2.28 32.78 11.85
CA LEU A 500 -2.22 32.20 13.19
C LEU A 500 -3.02 33.06 14.16
N VAL A 501 -4.11 32.50 14.69
CA VAL A 501 -4.86 33.11 15.79
C VAL A 501 -4.26 32.58 17.08
N LYS A 502 -3.63 33.47 17.87
CA LYS A 502 -3.01 33.10 19.15
C LYS A 502 -3.97 33.23 20.32
N GLN A 503 -4.92 34.15 20.23
CA GLN A 503 -5.93 34.37 21.26
C GLN A 503 -7.28 34.73 20.62
N VAL A 504 -8.36 34.39 21.31
CA VAL A 504 -9.71 34.81 20.95
C VAL A 504 -10.44 35.37 22.16
N LYS A 505 -11.16 36.48 21.98
CA LYS A 505 -12.10 37.01 22.96
C LYS A 505 -13.51 36.53 22.65
N VAL A 506 -14.20 36.00 23.66
CA VAL A 506 -15.58 35.49 23.54
C VAL A 506 -16.56 36.65 23.52
N LYS A 507 -17.37 36.76 22.47
CA LYS A 507 -18.40 37.82 22.28
C LYS A 507 -19.77 37.41 22.82
N ARG A 508 -20.10 36.13 22.73
CA ARG A 508 -21.38 35.53 23.14
C ARG A 508 -21.10 34.23 23.88
N THR A 509 -22.02 33.76 24.72
CA THR A 509 -21.84 32.47 25.40
C THR A 509 -21.58 31.37 24.38
N ILE A 510 -20.46 30.65 24.53
CA ILE A 510 -20.07 29.53 23.67
C ILE A 510 -19.98 28.23 24.49
N ARG A 511 -19.86 27.11 23.79
CA ARG A 511 -19.63 25.78 24.37
C ARG A 511 -18.19 25.32 24.07
N LEU A 512 -17.56 24.72 25.07
CA LEU A 512 -16.32 23.95 24.95
C LEU A 512 -16.69 22.48 24.74
N TYR A 513 -16.05 21.86 23.75
CA TYR A 513 -16.24 20.45 23.41
C TYR A 513 -14.92 19.70 23.52
N ARG A 514 -14.98 18.42 23.91
CA ARG A 514 -13.79 17.56 23.97
C ARG A 514 -13.22 17.30 22.58
N ASP A 515 -14.10 17.08 21.61
CA ASP A 515 -13.78 16.71 20.24
C ASP A 515 -14.05 17.86 19.24
N VAL A 516 -13.46 17.74 18.04
CA VAL A 516 -13.56 18.75 16.98
C VAL A 516 -14.94 18.77 16.31
N ASN A 517 -15.71 17.67 16.36
CA ASN A 517 -17.04 17.59 15.76
C ASN A 517 -18.09 18.29 16.63
N GLY A 518 -17.80 18.44 17.94
CA GLY A 518 -18.68 19.06 18.91
C GLY A 518 -19.73 18.09 19.46
N SER A 519 -19.43 16.80 19.51
CA SER A 519 -20.32 15.78 20.06
C SER A 519 -20.31 15.73 21.59
N THR A 520 -19.15 15.96 22.21
CA THR A 520 -18.97 15.79 23.66
C THR A 520 -18.84 17.16 24.32
N PHE A 521 -19.96 17.69 24.83
CA PHE A 521 -20.00 18.94 25.58
C PHE A 521 -19.24 18.83 26.90
N ILE A 522 -18.43 19.84 27.22
CA ILE A 522 -17.72 19.94 28.51
C ILE A 522 -18.35 21.03 29.37
N LYS A 523 -18.33 22.28 28.90
CA LYS A 523 -18.86 23.42 29.66
C LYS A 523 -19.21 24.61 28.77
N ARG A 524 -19.97 25.55 29.33
CA ARG A 524 -20.21 26.86 28.71
C ARG A 524 -19.11 27.85 29.10
N ILE A 525 -18.79 28.77 28.20
CA ILE A 525 -17.86 29.88 28.43
C ILE A 525 -18.62 31.19 28.19
N LYS A 526 -18.66 32.05 29.22
CA LYS A 526 -19.37 33.34 29.19
C LYS A 526 -18.64 34.38 28.31
N PRO A 527 -19.35 35.41 27.80
CA PRO A 527 -18.75 36.54 27.10
C PRO A 527 -17.65 37.23 27.91
N GLY A 528 -16.74 37.92 27.22
CA GLY A 528 -15.66 38.71 27.81
C GLY A 528 -14.39 37.91 28.12
N LYS A 529 -14.47 36.58 28.22
CA LYS A 529 -13.28 35.72 28.45
C LYS A 529 -12.35 35.73 27.23
N THR A 530 -11.05 35.82 27.49
CA THR A 530 -9.99 35.64 26.48
C THR A 530 -9.40 34.24 26.63
N LEU A 531 -9.26 33.52 25.52
CA LEU A 531 -8.78 32.16 25.48
C LEU A 531 -7.54 32.08 24.58
N THR A 532 -6.49 31.39 25.05
CA THR A 532 -5.32 31.07 24.23
C THR A 532 -5.69 29.96 23.24
N VAL A 533 -5.39 30.22 21.97
CA VAL A 533 -5.58 29.26 20.88
C VAL A 533 -4.26 28.58 20.60
N THR A 534 -4.26 27.25 20.67
CA THR A 534 -3.07 26.41 20.46
C THR A 534 -3.03 25.76 19.08
N GLY A 535 -4.10 25.91 18.29
CA GLY A 535 -4.20 25.42 16.92
C GLY A 535 -5.62 25.57 16.39
N TRP A 536 -5.84 25.10 15.16
CA TRP A 536 -7.15 25.06 14.55
C TRP A 536 -7.36 23.75 13.78
N ASP A 537 -8.62 23.35 13.71
CA ASP A 537 -9.03 22.13 13.02
C ASP A 537 -10.43 22.34 12.41
N TYR A 538 -10.93 21.34 11.69
CA TYR A 538 -12.22 21.38 11.01
C TYR A 538 -13.07 20.18 11.42
N SER A 539 -14.33 20.44 11.79
CA SER A 539 -15.28 19.35 12.06
C SER A 539 -15.46 18.47 10.83
N HIS A 540 -15.86 17.22 11.06
CA HIS A 540 -16.07 16.20 10.02
C HIS A 540 -14.86 15.98 9.10
N GLY A 541 -13.64 16.31 9.53
CA GLY A 541 -12.44 16.31 8.67
C GLY A 541 -12.36 15.10 7.75
N ARG A 542 -12.44 13.88 8.30
CA ARG A 542 -12.32 12.62 7.53
C ARG A 542 -13.60 12.12 6.85
N ASN A 543 -14.77 12.72 7.09
CA ASN A 543 -16.01 12.27 6.46
C ASN A 543 -16.15 12.92 5.07
N PRO A 544 -16.02 12.21 3.94
CA PRO A 544 -15.99 12.82 2.62
C PRO A 544 -17.30 13.51 2.21
N ARG A 545 -18.44 13.15 2.83
CA ARG A 545 -19.78 13.64 2.44
C ARG A 545 -20.18 14.94 3.12
N LEU A 546 -19.53 15.32 4.23
CA LEU A 546 -19.92 16.48 5.04
C LEU A 546 -18.88 17.59 4.99
N SER A 547 -19.31 18.83 4.79
CA SER A 547 -18.42 19.99 4.93
C SER A 547 -17.97 20.15 6.38
N GLY A 548 -16.77 20.70 6.55
CA GLY A 548 -16.20 20.98 7.87
C GLY A 548 -16.32 22.44 8.28
N THR A 549 -16.51 22.68 9.57
CA THR A 549 -16.50 24.03 10.17
C THR A 549 -15.21 24.23 10.94
N LEU A 550 -14.57 25.40 10.76
CA LEU A 550 -13.37 25.77 11.51
C LEU A 550 -13.65 25.82 13.02
N ARG A 551 -12.76 25.20 13.80
CA ARG A 551 -12.76 25.19 15.26
C ARG A 551 -11.39 25.61 15.77
N TYR A 552 -11.36 26.39 16.84
CA TYR A 552 -10.11 26.68 17.54
C TYR A 552 -9.89 25.66 18.64
N ARG A 553 -8.65 25.15 18.72
CA ARG A 553 -8.18 24.32 19.83
C ARG A 553 -7.74 25.25 20.96
N VAL A 554 -8.27 25.02 22.15
CA VAL A 554 -7.96 25.74 23.38
C VAL A 554 -7.66 24.74 24.50
N ALA A 555 -7.27 25.21 25.68
CA ALA A 555 -7.10 24.33 26.83
C ALA A 555 -8.39 23.51 27.11
N GLY A 556 -8.25 22.19 27.17
CA GLY A 556 -9.35 21.27 27.46
C GLY A 556 -10.25 20.90 26.28
N GLY A 557 -10.02 21.40 25.06
CA GLY A 557 -10.79 20.97 23.89
C GLY A 557 -10.91 21.99 22.75
N TYR A 558 -12.09 22.07 22.15
CA TYR A 558 -12.39 22.89 20.98
C TYR A 558 -13.57 23.82 21.20
N ILE A 559 -13.50 24.99 20.56
CA ILE A 559 -14.55 26.01 20.54
C ILE A 559 -14.88 26.43 19.11
N THR A 560 -16.02 27.10 18.93
CA THR A 560 -16.39 27.71 17.63
C THR A 560 -15.37 28.77 17.19
N ALA A 561 -15.06 28.81 15.89
CA ALA A 561 -14.29 29.89 15.27
C ALA A 561 -15.18 30.94 14.57
N ASN A 562 -16.51 30.86 14.74
CA ASN A 562 -17.44 31.78 14.12
C ASN A 562 -17.28 33.20 14.71
N ARG A 563 -17.04 34.19 13.82
CA ARG A 563 -16.78 35.61 14.15
C ARG A 563 -17.93 36.33 14.88
N GLN A 564 -19.14 35.77 14.83
CA GLN A 564 -20.28 36.26 15.60
C GLN A 564 -20.15 35.93 17.10
N PHE A 565 -19.45 34.84 17.43
CA PHE A 565 -19.32 34.32 18.79
C PHE A 565 -17.95 34.59 19.42
N VAL A 566 -16.89 34.67 18.61
CA VAL A 566 -15.52 34.95 19.05
C VAL A 566 -14.87 35.95 18.11
N VAL A 567 -13.93 36.76 18.62
CA VAL A 567 -13.06 37.62 17.81
C VAL A 567 -11.61 37.25 18.05
N ALA A 568 -10.84 37.07 16.98
CA ALA A 568 -9.40 36.86 17.07
C ALA A 568 -8.74 38.18 17.47
N ASN A 569 -7.96 38.14 18.55
CA ASN A 569 -7.13 39.27 18.98
C ASN A 569 -5.76 39.22 18.30
#